data_AF-A0A1G8ULF9-F1
#
_entry.id   AF-A0A1G8ULF9-F1
#
_cell.length_a   1.000
_cell.length_b   1.000
_cell.length_c   1.000
_cell.angle_alpha   90.00
_cell.angle_beta   90.00
_cell.angle_gamma   90.00
#
_symmetry.space_group_name_H-M   'P 1'
#
loop_
_entity.id
_entity.type
_entity.pdbx_description
1 polymer ?
#
loop_
_entity_poly.entity_id
_entity_poly.type
_entity_poly.pdbx_seq_one_letter_code
_entity_poly.pdbx_strand_id
1 'polypeptide(L)'
;MKEKTNVLESNLQMIFNEIKCQGQIGASFPPEMLSFDEQMEQMSEWLFDVGELELFYENLILLLDKYDFRISGSAAIRLLEVGLLMRFKTTLDEDLMFNFRPV
;
A
#
# COMPACT_ATOMS: atom_id res chain seq x y z
N MET A 1 -12.08 6.87 16.74
CA MET A 1 -11.45 7.29 15.47
C MET A 1 -9.94 7.16 15.54
N LYS A 2 -9.24 7.79 16.51
CA LYS A 2 -7.77 7.68 16.65
C LYS A 2 -7.22 6.25 16.68
N GLU A 3 -7.85 5.33 17.42
CA GLU A 3 -7.38 3.94 17.50
C GLU A 3 -7.39 3.21 16.15
N LYS A 4 -8.40 3.47 15.29
CA LYS A 4 -8.47 2.85 13.95
C LYS A 4 -7.37 3.37 13.03
N THR A 5 -7.09 4.67 13.11
CA THR A 5 -6.01 5.31 12.35
C THR A 5 -4.65 4.78 12.80
N ASN A 6 -4.42 4.61 14.10
CA ASN A 6 -3.15 4.08 14.60
C ASN A 6 -2.92 2.62 14.15
N VAL A 7 -3.97 1.78 14.16
CA VAL A 7 -3.89 0.40 13.66
C VAL A 7 -3.59 0.39 12.16
N LEU A 8 -4.30 1.20 11.37
CA LEU A 8 -4.08 1.36 9.94
C LEU A 8 -2.62 1.73 9.64
N GLU A 9 -2.12 2.79 10.27
CA GLU A 9 -0.76 3.29 10.08
C GLU A 9 0.29 2.23 10.46
N SER A 10 0.14 1.59 11.63
CA SER A 10 1.08 0.53 12.07
C SER A 10 1.14 -0.65 11.11
N ASN A 11 -0.01 -1.05 10.55
CA ASN A 11 -0.08 -2.15 9.58
C ASN A 11 0.58 -1.76 8.25
N LEU A 12 0.34 -0.54 7.76
CA LEU A 12 0.97 -0.02 6.54
C LEU A 12 2.49 0.10 6.71
N GLN A 13 2.97 0.59 7.86
CA GLN A 13 4.40 0.63 8.18
C GLN A 13 5.05 -0.74 8.19
N MET A 14 4.38 -1.74 8.76
CA MET A 14 4.88 -3.11 8.76
C MET A 14 5.06 -3.63 7.32
N ILE A 15 4.06 -3.46 6.46
CA ILE A 15 4.10 -3.93 5.07
C ILE A 15 5.15 -3.15 4.27
N PHE A 16 5.23 -1.83 4.47
CA PHE A 16 6.21 -0.97 3.81
C PHE A 16 7.65 -1.43 4.06
N ASN A 17 7.97 -1.74 5.32
CA ASN A 17 9.31 -2.17 5.68
C ASN A 17 9.70 -3.51 5.03
N GLU A 18 8.73 -4.40 4.76
CA GLU A 18 9.00 -5.64 4.03
C GLU A 18 9.29 -5.40 2.54
N ILE A 19 8.54 -4.51 1.88
CA ILE A 19 8.72 -4.24 0.45
C ILE A 19 9.97 -3.40 0.17
N LYS A 20 10.30 -2.43 1.04
CA LYS A 20 11.46 -1.54 0.88
C LYS A 20 12.79 -2.29 0.85
N CYS A 21 12.86 -3.47 1.47
CA CYS A 21 14.05 -4.32 1.44
C CYS A 21 14.24 -5.12 0.14
N GLN A 22 13.36 -4.97 -0.86
CA GLN A 22 13.33 -5.78 -2.07
C GLN A 22 13.74 -4.99 -3.33
N GLY A 23 14.80 -4.17 -3.22
CA GLY A 23 15.26 -3.29 -4.30
C GLY A 23 15.59 -3.98 -5.63
N GLN A 24 15.87 -5.29 -5.61
CA GLN A 24 16.05 -6.08 -6.83
C GLN A 24 14.82 -6.07 -7.75
N ILE A 25 13.61 -5.84 -7.21
CA ILE A 25 12.37 -5.79 -8.00
C ILE A 25 12.37 -4.56 -8.93
N GLY A 26 13.06 -3.49 -8.53
CA GLY A 26 13.21 -2.27 -9.33
C GLY A 26 13.77 -2.51 -10.74
N ALA A 27 14.50 -3.61 -10.96
CA ALA A 27 14.99 -3.97 -12.29
C ALA A 27 13.87 -4.28 -13.30
N SER A 28 12.64 -4.54 -12.82
CA SER A 28 11.47 -4.80 -13.64
C SER A 28 10.63 -3.54 -13.91
N PHE A 29 11.00 -2.40 -13.33
CA PHE A 29 10.24 -1.15 -13.52
C PHE A 29 10.50 -0.60 -14.92
N PRO A 30 9.45 -0.08 -15.60
CA PRO A 30 9.62 0.56 -16.88
C PRO A 30 10.40 1.89 -16.74
N PRO A 31 11.17 2.30 -17.75
CA PRO A 31 12.03 3.49 -17.66
C PRO A 31 11.26 4.81 -17.49
N GLU A 32 9.97 4.84 -17.80
CA GLU A 32 9.09 5.99 -17.59
C GLU A 32 8.61 6.14 -16.15
N MET A 33 8.77 5.10 -15.32
CA MET A 33 8.43 5.12 -13.90
C MET A 33 9.61 5.63 -13.08
N LEU A 34 9.32 6.22 -11.92
CA LEU A 34 10.35 6.50 -10.91
C LEU A 34 11.13 5.22 -10.61
N SER A 35 12.42 5.37 -10.33
CA SER A 35 13.25 4.27 -9.86
C SER A 35 12.70 3.67 -8.56
N PHE A 36 13.13 2.46 -8.22
CA PHE A 36 12.70 1.81 -6.97
C PHE A 36 12.98 2.70 -5.75
N ASP A 37 14.17 3.29 -5.67
CA ASP A 37 14.55 4.12 -4.53
C ASP A 37 13.69 5.39 -4.45
N GLU A 38 13.42 6.05 -5.58
CA GLU A 38 12.53 7.21 -5.65
C GLU A 38 11.08 6.85 -5.28
N GLN A 39 10.57 5.69 -5.73
CA GLN A 39 9.26 5.20 -5.32
C GLN A 39 9.19 4.96 -3.81
N MET A 40 10.20 4.29 -3.24
CA MET A 40 10.23 4.03 -1.80
C MET A 40 10.38 5.31 -0.99
N GLU A 41 11.12 6.31 -1.48
CA GLU A 41 11.25 7.61 -0.85
C GLU A 41 9.91 8.36 -0.84
N GLN A 42 9.23 8.44 -1.98
CA GLN A 42 7.92 9.08 -2.09
C GLN A 42 6.86 8.38 -1.20
N MET A 43 6.82 7.05 -1.20
CA MET A 43 5.92 6.30 -0.33
C MET A 43 6.25 6.53 1.16
N SER A 44 7.53 6.65 1.51
CA SER A 44 7.95 6.95 2.87
C SER A 44 7.43 8.34 3.31
N GLU A 45 7.51 9.35 2.46
CA GLU A 45 7.01 10.70 2.75
C GLU A 45 5.49 10.69 3.05
N TRP A 46 4.70 10.02 2.21
CA TRP A 46 3.25 9.89 2.45
C TRP A 46 2.93 9.19 3.77
N LEU A 47 3.68 8.16 4.11
CA LEU A 47 3.40 7.34 5.30
C LEU A 47 3.83 8.01 6.60
N PHE A 48 5.00 8.65 6.63
CA PHE A 48 5.61 9.10 7.87
C PHE A 48 5.55 10.62 8.08
N ASP A 49 5.58 11.41 7.00
CA ASP A 49 5.73 12.86 7.11
C ASP A 49 4.40 13.60 6.89
N VAL A 50 3.65 13.22 5.84
CA VAL A 50 2.42 13.93 5.45
C VAL A 50 1.15 13.22 5.96
N GLY A 51 1.22 11.91 6.21
CA GLY A 51 0.08 11.11 6.69
C GLY A 51 -0.98 10.84 5.62
N GLU A 52 -0.60 10.84 4.35
CA GLU A 52 -1.47 10.55 3.20
C GLU A 52 -1.64 9.03 3.01
N LEU A 53 -2.26 8.38 4.00
CA LEU A 53 -2.41 6.92 4.07
C LEU A 53 -3.22 6.32 2.91
N GLU A 54 -4.14 7.08 2.32
CA GLU A 54 -4.91 6.66 1.13
C GLU A 54 -4.01 6.53 -0.09
N LEU A 55 -3.19 7.54 -0.38
CA LEU A 55 -2.25 7.52 -1.50
C LEU A 55 -1.17 6.44 -1.32
N PHE A 56 -0.67 6.31 -0.09
CA PHE A 56 0.25 5.22 0.26
C PHE A 56 -0.38 3.85 0.00
N TYR A 57 -1.59 3.62 0.51
CA TYR A 57 -2.29 2.34 0.38
C TYR A 57 -2.54 1.99 -1.10
N GLU A 58 -3.02 2.96 -1.86
CA GLU A 58 -3.29 2.76 -3.28
C GLU A 58 -2.01 2.40 -4.06
N ASN A 59 -0.94 3.15 -3.85
CA ASN A 59 0.34 2.88 -4.51
C ASN A 59 0.89 1.50 -4.09
N LEU A 60 0.80 1.16 -2.81
CA LEU A 60 1.18 -0.15 -2.30
C LEU A 60 0.43 -1.28 -3.03
N ILE A 61 -0.89 -1.18 -3.17
CA ILE A 61 -1.69 -2.20 -3.86
C ILE A 61 -1.26 -2.32 -5.33
N LEU A 62 -1.09 -1.20 -6.04
CA LEU A 62 -0.64 -1.21 -7.43
C LEU A 62 0.74 -1.87 -7.60
N LEU A 63 1.67 -1.64 -6.66
CA LEU A 63 2.98 -2.27 -6.69
C LEU A 63 2.89 -3.78 -6.43
N LEU A 64 2.10 -4.19 -5.43
CA LEU A 64 1.91 -5.60 -5.08
C LEU A 64 1.20 -6.39 -6.18
N ASP A 65 0.30 -5.74 -6.94
CA ASP A 65 -0.43 -6.36 -8.05
C ASP A 65 0.45 -6.53 -9.30
N LYS A 66 1.28 -5.52 -9.60
CA LYS A 66 2.05 -5.48 -10.86
C LYS A 66 3.43 -6.14 -10.79
N TYR A 67 4.00 -6.29 -9.61
CA TYR A 67 5.37 -6.74 -9.43
C TYR A 67 5.49 -7.84 -8.39
N ASP A 68 6.53 -8.66 -8.52
CA ASP A 68 6.75 -9.87 -7.71
C ASP A 68 7.29 -9.59 -6.29
N PHE A 69 6.67 -8.64 -5.58
CA PHE A 69 6.94 -8.40 -4.16
C PHE A 69 6.52 -9.59 -3.32
N ARG A 70 7.38 -9.95 -2.36
CA ARG A 70 7.09 -10.99 -1.38
C ARG A 70 6.81 -10.37 -0.03
N ILE A 71 5.65 -10.66 0.53
CA ILE A 71 5.31 -10.30 1.90
C ILE A 71 5.15 -11.55 2.74
N SER A 72 5.39 -11.42 4.04
CA SER A 72 5.15 -12.46 5.03
C SER A 72 3.66 -12.80 5.11
N GLY A 73 3.33 -14.02 5.53
CA GLY A 73 1.93 -14.38 5.78
C GLY A 73 1.26 -13.47 6.82
N SER A 74 2.02 -12.99 7.81
CA SER A 74 1.56 -11.98 8.76
C SER A 74 1.23 -10.65 8.08
N ALA A 75 2.11 -10.14 7.22
CA ALA A 75 1.87 -8.90 6.48
C ALA A 75 0.67 -9.04 5.53
N ALA A 76 0.48 -10.20 4.90
CA ALA A 76 -0.71 -10.46 4.08
C ALA A 76 -2.02 -10.37 4.90
N ILE A 77 -2.05 -10.92 6.12
CA ILE A 77 -3.21 -10.79 7.02
C ILE A 77 -3.43 -9.31 7.38
N ARG A 78 -2.37 -8.57 7.70
CA ARG A 78 -2.46 -7.13 7.99
C ARG A 78 -2.96 -6.33 6.79
N LEU A 79 -2.56 -6.69 5.57
CA LEU A 79 -3.04 -6.05 4.34
C LEU A 79 -4.55 -6.24 4.16
N LEU A 80 -5.08 -7.42 4.49
CA LEU A 80 -6.53 -7.65 4.50
C LEU A 80 -7.26 -6.79 5.53
N GLU A 81 -6.70 -6.65 6.75
CA GLU A 81 -7.25 -5.76 7.78
C GLU A 81 -7.25 -4.30 7.32
N VAL A 82 -6.16 -3.83 6.70
CA VAL A 82 -6.05 -2.50 6.09
C VAL A 82 -7.12 -2.33 5.02
N GLY A 83 -7.25 -3.28 4.08
CA GLY A 83 -8.26 -3.23 3.03
C GLY A 83 -9.68 -3.10 3.58
N LEU A 84 -10.02 -3.84 4.65
CA LEU A 84 -11.32 -3.72 5.32
C LEU A 84 -11.54 -2.32 5.94
N LEU A 85 -10.52 -1.73 6.55
CA LEU A 85 -10.60 -0.39 7.13
C LEU A 85 -10.73 0.69 6.06
N MET A 86 -10.04 0.53 4.93
CA MET A 86 -10.07 1.41 3.76
C MET A 86 -11.26 1.12 2.83
N ARG A 87 -12.05 0.08 3.14
CA ARG A 87 -13.17 -0.43 2.33
C ARG A 87 -12.77 -0.87 0.92
N PHE A 88 -11.54 -1.35 0.76
CA PHE A 88 -10.95 -1.76 -0.52
C PHE A 88 -11.12 -0.68 -1.59
N LYS A 89 -10.98 0.59 -1.21
CA LYS A 89 -11.08 1.71 -2.15
C LYS A 89 -9.69 2.07 -2.65
N THR A 90 -9.45 1.83 -3.93
CA THR A 90 -8.43 2.47 -4.75
C THR A 90 -9.10 3.23 -5.91
N THR A 91 -8.34 3.84 -6.82
CA THR A 91 -8.90 4.44 -8.04
C THR A 91 -9.15 3.43 -9.17
N LEU A 92 -8.92 2.13 -8.94
CA LEU A 92 -9.17 1.08 -9.92
C LEU A 92 -10.67 0.82 -10.14
N ASP A 93 -11.06 0.61 -11.39
CA ASP A 93 -12.47 0.37 -11.77
C ASP A 93 -13.06 -0.90 -11.13
N GLU A 94 -12.23 -1.91 -10.87
CA GLU A 94 -12.65 -3.17 -10.25
C GLU A 94 -13.13 -3.00 -8.81
N ASP A 95 -12.66 -1.98 -8.09
CA ASP A 95 -13.07 -1.70 -6.71
C ASP A 95 -14.51 -1.18 -6.60
N LEU A 96 -15.13 -0.80 -7.73
CA LEU A 96 -16.53 -0.36 -7.76
C LEU A 96 -17.48 -1.41 -7.16
N MET A 97 -17.13 -2.70 -7.21
CA MET A 97 -17.91 -3.78 -6.60
C MET A 97 -17.97 -3.73 -5.06
N PHE A 98 -17.00 -3.07 -4.41
CA PHE A 98 -16.93 -2.91 -2.96
C PHE A 98 -17.61 -1.62 -2.47
N ASN A 99 -18.31 -0.89 -3.34
CA ASN A 99 -19.14 0.25 -2.94
C ASN A 99 -20.41 -0.22 -2.21
N PHE A 100 -20.26 -0.52 -0.93
CA PHE A 100 -21.40 -0.72 -0.03
C PHE A 100 -22.13 0.62 0.18
N ARG A 101 -23.15 0.92 -0.64
CA ARG A 101 -24.18 1.90 -0.26
C ARG A 101 -25.11 1.24 0.76
N PRO A 102 -25.41 1.87 1.91
CA PRO A 102 -26.55 1.43 2.70
C PRO A 102 -27.80 1.63 1.84
N VAL A 103 -28.54 0.54 1.62
CA VAL A 103 -29.89 0.57 1.03
C VAL A 103 -30.86 1.15 2.04
#